data_AF-A0A3B1ATT7-F1
#
_entry.id   AF-A0A3B1ATT7-F1
#
_cell.length_a   1.000
_cell.length_b   1.000
_cell.length_c   1.000
_cell.angle_alpha   90.00
_cell.angle_beta   90.00
_cell.angle_gamma   90.00
#
_symmetry.space_group_name_H-M   'P 1'
#
loop_
_entity.id
_entity.type
_entity.pdbx_description
1 polymer ?
#
loop_
_entity_poly.entity_id
_entity_poly.type
_entity_poly.pdbx_seq_one_letter_code
_entity_poly.pdbx_strand_id
1 'polypeptide(L)'
;LKALDPEIRVSRTWDDKTGYKTKSVLATPIIARGSTVGVFLALNKPGGFIAYSVEAAIEFAHLLGLAVEIVLLDEALKEGKKFADLPFSS
;
A
#
# COMPACT_ATOMS: atom_id res chain seq x y z
N LEU A 1 -3.95 16.13 -8.69
CA LEU A 1 -4.11 15.85 -7.24
C LEU A 1 -5.02 16.86 -6.58
N LYS A 2 -4.68 18.15 -6.47
CA LYS A 2 -5.61 19.16 -5.90
C LYS A 2 -6.94 19.32 -6.64
N ALA A 3 -6.95 19.03 -7.95
CA ALA A 3 -8.18 18.99 -8.75
C ALA A 3 -9.07 17.77 -8.45
N LEU A 4 -8.54 16.73 -7.80
CA LEU A 4 -9.28 15.53 -7.39
C LEU A 4 -9.69 15.62 -5.91
N ASP A 5 -8.81 16.17 -5.07
CA ASP A 5 -9.05 16.42 -3.65
C ASP A 5 -8.36 17.75 -3.27
N PRO A 6 -9.11 18.82 -2.96
CA PRO A 6 -8.54 20.12 -2.58
C PRO A 6 -7.68 20.09 -1.32
N GLU A 7 -7.93 19.15 -0.40
CA GLU A 7 -7.23 19.05 0.89
C GLU A 7 -5.91 18.27 0.78
N ILE A 8 -5.66 17.60 -0.34
CA ILE A 8 -4.46 16.77 -0.50
C ILE A 8 -3.18 17.60 -0.38
N ARG A 9 -2.29 17.15 0.51
CA ARG A 9 -0.98 17.76 0.75
C ARG A 9 0.13 16.76 0.47
N VAL A 10 1.07 17.17 -0.37
CA VAL A 10 2.31 16.41 -0.59
C VAL A 10 3.28 16.78 0.52
N SER A 11 3.72 15.79 1.30
CA SER A 11 4.74 15.98 2.33
C SER A 11 6.14 15.76 1.76
N ARG A 12 7.10 16.59 2.18
CA ARG A 12 8.54 16.42 1.93
C ARG A 12 9.31 15.95 3.15
N THR A 13 8.63 15.72 4.28
CA THR A 13 9.29 15.39 5.55
C THR A 13 10.23 14.19 5.44
N TRP A 14 9.85 13.17 4.66
CA TRP A 14 10.71 12.00 4.43
C TRP A 14 11.88 12.28 3.50
N ASP A 15 11.65 13.05 2.44
CA ASP A 15 12.72 13.50 1.55
C ASP A 15 13.78 14.32 2.33
N ASP A 16 13.34 15.23 3.19
CA ASP A 16 14.23 16.07 4.00
C ASP A 16 15.00 15.25 5.03
N LYS A 17 14.36 14.26 5.65
CA LYS A 17 15.01 13.37 6.64
C LYS A 17 16.01 12.40 6.03
N THR A 18 15.76 11.92 4.82
CA THR A 18 16.56 10.85 4.19
C THR A 18 17.55 11.38 3.14
N GLY A 19 17.38 12.61 2.68
CA GLY A 19 18.10 13.15 1.52
C GLY A 19 17.61 12.60 0.18
N TYR A 20 16.63 11.69 0.17
CA TYR A 20 16.05 11.15 -1.06
C TYR A 20 15.12 12.17 -1.70
N LYS A 21 15.26 12.43 -3.01
CA LYS A 21 14.38 13.38 -3.72
C LYS A 21 13.30 12.65 -4.50
N THR A 22 12.07 12.68 -3.99
CA THR A 22 10.90 12.09 -4.64
C THR A 22 10.41 13.01 -5.77
N LYS A 23 10.42 12.50 -7.00
CA LYS A 23 10.01 13.19 -8.23
C LYS A 23 8.76 12.57 -8.85
N SER A 24 8.63 11.26 -8.76
CA SER A 24 7.45 10.53 -9.23
C SER A 24 7.07 9.43 -8.26
N VAL A 25 5.76 9.17 -8.18
CA VAL A 25 5.17 8.22 -7.24
C VAL A 25 4.10 7.43 -7.98
N LEU A 26 4.12 6.11 -7.84
CA LEU A 26 3.01 5.22 -8.11
C LEU A 26 2.58 4.60 -6.78
N ALA A 27 1.34 4.89 -6.37
CA ALA A 27 0.76 4.41 -5.12
C ALA A 27 -0.48 3.58 -5.44
N THR A 28 -0.59 2.40 -4.83
CA THR A 28 -1.79 1.55 -4.91
C THR A 28 -2.08 0.97 -3.53
N PRO A 29 -3.35 0.94 -3.10
CA PRO A 29 -3.70 0.33 -1.82
C PRO A 29 -3.43 -1.17 -1.86
N ILE A 30 -3.02 -1.71 -0.71
CA ILE A 30 -2.96 -3.14 -0.46
C ILE A 30 -4.23 -3.48 0.31
N ILE A 31 -5.06 -4.34 -0.30
CA ILE A 31 -6.37 -4.71 0.26
C ILE A 31 -6.32 -6.16 0.73
N ALA A 32 -6.74 -6.40 1.96
CA ALA A 32 -7.00 -7.74 2.48
C ALA A 32 -8.44 -7.78 2.99
N ARG A 33 -9.24 -8.75 2.52
CA ARG A 33 -10.65 -8.94 2.90
C ARG A 33 -11.51 -7.66 2.86
N GLY A 34 -11.31 -6.82 1.85
CA GLY A 34 -12.06 -5.57 1.67
C GLY A 34 -11.58 -4.39 2.51
N SER A 35 -10.60 -4.62 3.41
CA SER A 35 -9.97 -3.58 4.22
C SER A 35 -8.61 -3.18 3.64
N THR A 36 -8.31 -1.88 3.67
CA THR A 36 -6.96 -1.40 3.30
C THR A 36 -6.00 -1.66 4.45
N VAL A 37 -5.03 -2.55 4.22
CA VAL A 37 -4.01 -2.93 5.22
C VAL A 37 -2.68 -2.20 5.01
N GLY A 38 -2.52 -1.53 3.87
CA GLY A 38 -1.33 -0.75 3.57
C GLY A 38 -1.39 -0.10 2.20
N VAL A 39 -0.26 0.46 1.77
CA VAL A 39 -0.10 1.07 0.44
C VAL A 39 1.22 0.59 -0.13
N PHE A 40 1.20 0.03 -1.34
CA PHE A 40 2.40 -0.22 -2.13
C PHE A 40 2.82 1.08 -2.81
N LEU A 41 4.10 1.43 -2.66
CA LEU A 41 4.67 2.68 -3.16
C LEU A 41 5.90 2.39 -4.02
N ALA A 42 5.85 2.76 -5.29
CA ALA A 42 7.02 2.79 -6.16
C ALA A 42 7.43 4.24 -6.44
N LEU A 43 8.71 4.54 -6.30
CA LEU A 43 9.26 5.89 -6.41
C LEU A 43 10.23 6.00 -7.58
N ASN A 44 10.21 7.15 -8.26
CA ASN A 44 11.27 7.59 -9.19
C ASN A 44 11.64 6.59 -10.30
N LYS A 45 10.67 5.89 -10.87
CA LYS A 45 10.94 4.99 -12.01
C LYS A 45 11.57 5.78 -13.17
N PRO A 46 12.75 5.40 -13.67
CA PRO A 46 13.34 6.02 -14.87
C PRO A 46 12.40 5.90 -16.06
N GLY A 47 12.21 7.00 -16.79
CA GLY A 47 11.22 7.06 -17.89
C GLY A 47 9.77 7.23 -17.43
N GLY A 48 9.50 7.32 -16.11
CA GLY A 48 8.16 7.47 -15.56
C GLY A 48 7.40 6.16 -15.44
N PHE A 49 6.18 6.26 -14.90
CA PHE A 49 5.24 5.14 -14.83
C PHE A 49 4.34 5.15 -16.07
N ILE A 50 4.21 3.99 -16.71
CA ILE A 50 3.33 3.76 -17.85
C ILE A 50 2.18 2.85 -17.43
N ALA A 51 1.14 2.72 -18.26
CA ALA A 51 -0.03 1.87 -17.99
C ALA A 51 0.37 0.45 -17.53
N TYR A 52 1.32 -0.17 -18.22
CA TYR A 52 1.85 -1.48 -17.82
C TYR A 52 2.44 -1.51 -16.39
N SER A 53 3.13 -0.44 -15.95
CA SER A 53 3.64 -0.37 -14.58
C SER A 53 2.53 -0.17 -13.55
N VAL A 54 1.45 0.49 -13.94
CA VAL A 54 0.26 0.67 -13.09
C VAL A 54 -0.45 -0.67 -12.90
N GLU A 55 -0.70 -1.40 -13.99
CA GLU A 55 -1.30 -2.74 -13.96
C GLU A 55 -0.48 -3.71 -13.12
N ALA A 56 0.84 -3.77 -13.36
CA ALA A 56 1.73 -4.62 -12.57
C ALA A 56 1.74 -4.27 -11.08
N ALA A 57 1.66 -2.98 -10.72
CA ALA A 57 1.58 -2.57 -9.33
C ALA A 57 0.25 -2.98 -8.67
N ILE A 58 -0.86 -2.90 -9.39
CA ILE A 58 -2.17 -3.35 -8.92
C ILE A 58 -2.15 -4.86 -8.64
N GLU A 59 -1.68 -5.65 -9.60
CA GLU A 59 -1.54 -7.11 -9.44
C GLU A 59 -0.63 -7.46 -8.26
N PHE A 60 0.51 -6.79 -8.15
CA PHE A 60 1.44 -7.02 -7.06
C PHE A 60 0.84 -6.66 -5.70
N ALA A 61 0.09 -5.56 -5.60
CA ALA A 61 -0.58 -5.16 -4.36
C ALA A 61 -1.66 -6.17 -3.94
N HIS A 62 -2.37 -6.79 -4.89
CA HIS A 62 -3.29 -7.89 -4.58
C HIS A 62 -2.56 -9.11 -4.00
N LEU A 63 -1.42 -9.49 -4.59
CA LEU A 63 -0.60 -10.59 -4.06
C LEU A 63 -0.09 -10.30 -2.66
N LEU A 64 0.34 -9.06 -2.39
CA LEU A 64 0.73 -8.63 -1.04
C LEU A 64 -0.43 -8.72 -0.06
N GLY A 65 -1.65 -8.34 -0.46
CA GLY A 65 -2.84 -8.45 0.37
C GLY A 65 -3.14 -9.88 0.80
N LEU A 66 -3.04 -10.83 -0.14
CA LEU A 66 -3.18 -12.26 0.14
C LEU A 66 -2.09 -12.77 1.09
N ALA A 67 -0.83 -12.36 0.88
CA ALA A 67 0.27 -12.78 1.74
C ALA A 67 0.09 -12.27 3.18
N VAL A 68 -0.30 -11.00 3.34
CA VAL A 68 -0.60 -10.39 4.64
C VAL A 68 -1.76 -11.13 5.33
N GLU A 69 -2.81 -11.47 4.59
CA GLU A 69 -3.94 -12.23 5.12
C GLU A 69 -3.51 -13.61 5.66
N ILE A 70 -2.68 -14.34 4.92
CA ILE A 70 -2.20 -15.67 5.34
C ILE A 70 -1.41 -15.57 6.64
N VAL A 71 -0.49 -14.60 6.75
CA VAL A 71 0.35 -14.42 7.95
C VAL A 71 -0.52 -14.11 9.17
N LEU A 72 -1.48 -13.19 9.01
CA LEU A 72 -2.32 -12.77 10.12
C LEU A 72 -3.30 -13.88 10.57
N LEU A 73 -3.75 -14.73 9.64
CA LEU A 73 -4.53 -15.92 9.98
C LEU A 73 -3.69 -16.96 10.74
N ASP A 74 -2.45 -17.20 10.35
CA ASP A 74 -1.53 -18.11 11.05
C ASP A 74 -1.23 -17.62 12.48
N GLU A 75 -0.98 -16.33 12.66
CA GLU A 75 -0.81 -15.71 13.98
C GLU A 75 -2.08 -15.84 14.84
N ALA A 76 -3.26 -15.62 14.24
CA ALA A 76 -4.54 -15.76 14.94
C ALA A 76 -4.73 -17.19 15.50
N LEU A 77 -4.42 -18.19 14.67
CA LEU A 77 -4.50 -19.60 15.06
C LEU A 77 -3.54 -19.92 16.21
N LYS A 78 -2.30 -19.41 16.17
CA LYS A 78 -1.30 -19.62 17.22
C LYS A 78 -1.69 -19.00 18.55
N GLU A 79 -2.34 -17.84 18.52
CA GLU A 79 -2.73 -17.10 19.71
C GLU A 79 -4.15 -17.45 20.21
N GLY A 80 -4.86 -18.34 19.51
CA GLY A 80 -6.25 -18.69 19.82
C GLY A 80 -7.22 -17.51 19.65
N LYS A 81 -6.82 -16.49 18.87
CA LYS A 81 -7.64 -15.32 18.56
C LYS A 81 -8.77 -15.73 17.62
N LYS A 82 -9.91 -15.07 17.79
CA LYS A 82 -11.00 -15.20 16.83
C LYS A 82 -10.67 -14.34 15.62
N PHE A 83 -11.25 -14.72 14.49
CA PHE A 83 -11.14 -13.93 13.27
C PHE A 83 -11.57 -12.46 13.48
N ALA A 84 -12.56 -12.21 14.34
CA ALA A 84 -13.06 -10.89 14.71
C ALA A 84 -12.06 -10.01 15.50
N ASP A 85 -10.95 -10.58 15.96
CA ASP A 85 -9.90 -9.87 16.70
C ASP A 85 -8.78 -9.37 15.75
N LEU A 86 -8.92 -9.62 14.44
CA LEU A 86 -7.89 -9.30 13.46
C LEU A 86 -8.04 -7.86 12.95
N PRO A 87 -6.93 -7.18 12.59
CA PRO A 87 -6.95 -5.77 12.20
C PRO A 87 -7.72 -5.46 10.90
N PHE A 88 -8.27 -6.48 10.24
CA PHE A 88 -9.03 -6.41 8.99
C PHE A 88 -10.39 -7.11 9.09
N SER A 89 -10.84 -7.53 10.27
CA SER A 89 -12.21 -8.00 10.50
C SER A 89 -13.12 -6.80 10.80
N SER A 90 -13.56 -6.15 9.72
CA SER A 90 -14.70 -5.22 9.75
C SER A 90 -16.03 -5.97 9.68
#